data_AF-A0A352VHI1-F1
#
_entry.id   AF-A0A352VHI1-F1
#
_cell.length_a   1.000
_cell.length_b   1.000
_cell.length_c   1.000
_cell.angle_alpha   90.00
_cell.angle_beta   90.00
_cell.angle_gamma   90.00
#
_symmetry.space_group_name_H-M   'P 1'
#
loop_
_entity.id
_entity.type
_entity.pdbx_description
1 polymer ?
#
loop_
_entity_poly.entity_id
_entity_poly.type
_entity_poly.pdbx_seq_one_letter_code
_entity_poly.pdbx_strand_id
1 'polypeptide(L)'
;TMRREGFEFQVSRPRVITRRDDTGQLQEPYEEAVVEVPSDMVGTVIEKLGSRKGEMTEMRPMGDSGATRLRFRVPARGLFGYRSEFLTDTRGEGILHHQFHAW
;
A
#
# COMPACT_ATOMS: atom_id res chain seq x y z
N THR A 1 18.68 -5.48 14.25
CA THR A 1 17.88 -6.30 13.33
C THR A 1 18.58 -7.63 13.24
N MET A 2 17.86 -8.75 13.22
CA MET A 2 18.45 -10.11 13.32
C MET A 2 19.62 -10.32 12.33
N ARG A 3 19.54 -9.78 11.11
CA ARG A 3 20.65 -9.85 10.13
C ARG A 3 21.91 -9.10 10.59
N ARG A 4 21.78 -7.93 11.22
CA ARG A 4 22.91 -7.14 11.76
C ARG A 4 23.50 -7.76 13.02
N GLU A 5 22.79 -8.69 13.65
CA GLU A 5 23.23 -9.45 14.82
C GLU A 5 23.91 -10.78 14.41
N GLY A 6 24.01 -11.08 13.12
CA GLY A 6 24.74 -12.26 12.61
C GLY A 6 23.93 -13.55 12.54
N PHE A 7 22.60 -13.50 12.71
CA PHE A 7 21.75 -14.68 12.56
C PHE A 7 21.57 -15.11 11.11
N GLU A 8 21.56 -16.43 10.88
CA GLU A 8 21.16 -17.07 9.62
C GLU A 8 19.86 -17.84 9.81
N PHE A 9 18.88 -17.62 8.92
CA PHE A 9 17.58 -18.28 8.96
C PHE A 9 16.87 -18.19 7.61
N GLN A 10 15.85 -19.01 7.42
CA GLN A 10 14.94 -18.94 6.28
C GLN A 10 13.59 -18.37 6.69
N VAL A 11 12.93 -17.64 5.79
CA VAL A 11 11.58 -17.09 6.01
C VAL A 11 10.63 -17.59 4.93
N SER A 12 9.41 -17.92 5.33
CA SER A 12 8.34 -18.25 4.40
C SER A 12 7.72 -16.99 3.79
N ARG A 13 6.93 -17.15 2.72
CA ARG A 13 6.19 -16.03 2.12
C ARG A 13 5.17 -15.48 3.13
N PRO A 14 5.08 -14.15 3.29
CA PRO A 14 4.10 -13.55 4.18
C PRO A 14 2.68 -13.87 3.71
N ARG A 15 1.77 -14.06 4.66
CA ARG A 15 0.33 -14.25 4.43
C ARG A 15 -0.43 -13.36 5.39
N VAL A 16 -1.56 -12.82 4.94
CA VAL A 16 -2.47 -12.13 5.85
C VAL A 16 -3.13 -13.14 6.79
N ILE A 17 -3.41 -12.68 8.01
CA ILE A 17 -4.21 -13.44 8.97
C ILE A 17 -5.66 -13.07 8.70
N THR A 18 -6.50 -14.07 8.45
CA THR A 18 -7.95 -13.89 8.33
C THR A 18 -8.62 -14.17 9.66
N ARG A 19 -9.77 -13.53 9.90
CA ARG A 19 -10.59 -13.77 11.10
C ARG A 19 -12.05 -13.91 10.72
N ARG A 20 -12.87 -14.45 11.63
CA ARG A 20 -14.33 -14.40 11.50
C ARG A 20 -14.89 -13.30 12.39
N ASP A 21 -15.86 -12.55 11.89
CA ASP A 21 -16.61 -11.59 12.69
C ASP A 21 -17.76 -12.23 13.46
N ASP A 22 -18.52 -11.40 14.19
CA ASP A 22 -19.66 -11.84 15.02
C ASP A 22 -20.80 -12.46 14.18
N THR A 23 -20.85 -12.18 12.87
CA THR A 23 -21.81 -12.79 11.93
C THR A 23 -21.28 -14.08 11.30
N GLY A 24 -20.03 -14.45 11.58
CA GLY A 24 -19.34 -15.61 11.02
C GLY A 24 -18.68 -15.36 9.66
N GLN A 25 -18.73 -14.13 9.13
CA GLN A 25 -18.13 -13.77 7.84
C GLN A 25 -16.61 -13.70 7.94
N LEU A 26 -15.93 -14.15 6.88
CA LEU A 26 -14.47 -14.14 6.81
C LEU A 26 -13.99 -12.73 6.45
N GLN A 27 -13.14 -12.17 7.31
CA GLN A 27 -12.53 -10.85 7.21
C GLN A 27 -11.03 -10.95 6.94
N GLU A 28 -10.50 -9.95 6.21
CA GLU A 28 -9.07 -9.78 5.95
C GLU A 28 -8.65 -8.34 6.29
N PRO A 29 -7.44 -8.10 6.82
CA PRO A 29 -7.03 -6.76 7.22
C PRO A 29 -6.93 -5.81 6.02
N TYR A 30 -7.49 -4.62 6.17
CA TYR A 30 -7.34 -3.49 5.26
C TYR A 30 -6.41 -2.43 5.85
N GLU A 31 -5.66 -1.81 4.96
CA GLU A 31 -4.77 -0.70 5.24
C GLU A 31 -5.23 0.56 4.51
N GLU A 32 -5.02 1.70 5.15
CA GLU A 32 -5.13 2.99 4.50
C GLU A 32 -3.75 3.36 3.93
N ALA A 33 -3.65 3.41 2.62
CA ALA A 33 -2.45 3.85 1.92
C ALA A 33 -2.60 5.31 1.49
N VAL A 34 -1.65 6.15 1.89
CA VAL A 34 -1.53 7.56 1.50
C VAL A 34 -0.34 7.67 0.55
N VAL A 35 -0.59 8.16 -0.65
CA VAL A 35 0.40 8.29 -1.71
C VAL A 35 0.52 9.74 -2.13
N GLU A 36 1.73 10.25 -2.25
CA GLU A 36 2.02 11.55 -2.86
C GLU A 36 2.96 11.33 -4.03
N VAL A 37 2.53 11.77 -5.22
CA VAL A 37 3.31 11.61 -6.45
C VAL A 37 3.16 12.84 -7.35
N PRO A 38 4.15 13.12 -8.21
CA PRO A 38 3.99 14.02 -9.34
C PRO A 38 2.73 13.72 -10.16
N SER A 39 2.04 14.76 -10.61
CA SER A 39 0.71 14.64 -11.25
C SER A 39 0.72 13.81 -12.54
N ASP A 40 1.84 13.74 -13.24
CA ASP A 40 2.05 12.90 -14.44
C ASP A 40 2.13 11.40 -14.13
N MET A 41 2.44 11.02 -12.89
CA MET A 41 2.58 9.63 -12.45
C MET A 41 1.33 9.08 -11.74
N VAL A 42 0.32 9.94 -11.50
CA VAL A 42 -0.92 9.58 -10.80
C VAL A 42 -1.64 8.41 -11.45
N GLY A 43 -1.73 8.39 -12.79
CA GLY A 43 -2.42 7.34 -13.54
C GLY A 43 -1.82 5.96 -13.27
N THR A 44 -0.50 5.84 -13.29
CA THR A 44 0.22 4.59 -13.02
C THR A 44 -0.05 4.08 -11.61
N VAL A 45 -0.02 4.98 -10.61
CA VAL A 45 -0.30 4.62 -9.21
C VAL A 45 -1.73 4.11 -9.04
N ILE A 46 -2.71 4.81 -9.61
CA ILE A 46 -4.12 4.42 -9.55
C ILE A 46 -4.34 3.05 -10.18
N GLU A 47 -3.77 2.81 -11.36
CA GLU A 47 -3.89 1.52 -12.05
C GLU A 47 -3.31 0.37 -11.21
N LYS A 48 -2.10 0.57 -10.68
CA LYS A 48 -1.42 -0.45 -9.85
C LYS A 48 -2.20 -0.77 -8.59
N LEU A 49 -2.63 0.24 -7.83
CA LEU A 49 -3.40 0.03 -6.60
C LEU A 49 -4.80 -0.52 -6.89
N GLY A 50 -5.45 -0.07 -7.97
CA GLY A 50 -6.74 -0.61 -8.41
C GLY A 50 -6.68 -2.10 -8.75
N SER A 51 -5.65 -2.54 -9.47
CA SER A 51 -5.43 -3.97 -9.77
C SER A 51 -5.23 -4.82 -8.51
N ARG A 52 -4.78 -4.20 -7.41
CA ARG A 52 -4.54 -4.80 -6.09
C ARG A 52 -5.75 -4.71 -5.16
N LYS A 53 -6.94 -4.46 -5.71
CA LYS A 53 -8.20 -4.27 -4.96
C LYS A 53 -8.18 -3.04 -4.04
N GLY A 54 -7.34 -2.06 -4.36
CA GLY A 54 -7.35 -0.76 -3.71
C GLY A 54 -8.52 0.08 -4.20
N GLU A 55 -9.30 0.62 -3.25
CA GLU A 55 -10.37 1.57 -3.50
C GLU A 55 -9.86 2.97 -3.16
N MET A 56 -9.87 3.89 -4.13
CA MET A 56 -9.48 5.27 -3.88
C MET A 56 -10.58 5.99 -3.10
N THR A 57 -10.23 6.54 -1.94
CA THR A 57 -11.17 7.26 -1.07
C THR A 57 -11.04 8.76 -1.18
N GLU A 58 -9.86 9.26 -1.57
CA GLU A 58 -9.61 10.69 -1.73
C GLU A 58 -8.52 10.93 -2.79
N MET A 59 -8.70 11.99 -3.57
CA MET A 59 -7.69 12.54 -4.46
C MET A 59 -7.65 14.05 -4.25
N ARG A 60 -6.48 14.58 -3.92
CA ARG A 60 -6.28 16.00 -3.66
C ARG A 60 -5.01 16.51 -4.36
N PRO A 61 -5.15 17.34 -5.41
CA PRO A 61 -4.04 18.07 -5.99
C PRO A 61 -3.42 19.01 -4.95
N MET A 62 -2.09 18.98 -4.83
CA MET A 62 -1.34 19.82 -3.90
C MET A 62 -0.80 21.06 -4.62
N GLY A 63 -1.72 21.88 -5.15
CA GLY A 63 -1.49 23.21 -5.75
C GLY A 63 -0.06 23.44 -6.27
N ASP A 64 0.69 24.28 -5.56
CA ASP A 64 2.01 24.80 -5.95
C ASP A 64 3.12 23.73 -6.04
N SER A 65 2.94 22.54 -5.48
CA SER A 65 3.96 21.48 -5.49
C SER A 65 3.96 20.64 -6.76
N GLY A 66 2.93 20.72 -7.60
CA GLY A 66 2.75 19.84 -8.77
C GLY A 66 2.48 18.37 -8.41
N ALA A 67 2.46 18.02 -7.13
CA ALA A 67 2.13 16.70 -6.63
C ALA A 67 0.63 16.54 -6.40
N THR A 68 0.17 15.29 -6.38
CA THR A 68 -1.18 14.91 -6.03
C THR A 68 -1.12 13.89 -4.90
N ARG A 69 -1.91 14.15 -3.84
CA ARG A 69 -2.10 13.21 -2.74
C ARG A 69 -3.30 12.31 -3.03
N LEU A 70 -3.12 11.01 -2.88
CA LEU A 70 -4.13 9.98 -3.06
C LEU A 70 -4.29 9.21 -1.74
N ARG A 71 -5.51 8.84 -1.39
CA ARG A 71 -5.78 7.90 -0.30
C ARG A 71 -6.52 6.69 -0.84
N PHE A 72 -6.11 5.52 -0.40
CA PHE A 72 -6.71 4.25 -0.77
C PHE A 72 -7.02 3.41 0.46
N ARG A 73 -8.11 2.66 0.41
CA ARG A 73 -8.33 1.47 1.24
C ARG A 73 -7.90 0.25 0.44
N VAL A 74 -6.94 -0.50 0.96
CA VAL A 74 -6.34 -1.64 0.24
C VAL A 74 -6.27 -2.83 1.18
N PRO A 75 -6.62 -4.05 0.75
CA PRO A 75 -6.31 -5.24 1.54
C PRO A 75 -4.80 -5.32 1.80
N ALA A 76 -4.38 -5.66 3.02
CA ALA A 76 -2.95 -5.68 3.38
C ALA A 76 -2.13 -6.59 2.45
N ARG A 77 -2.72 -7.70 1.99
CA ARG A 77 -2.09 -8.60 0.99
C ARG A 77 -1.80 -7.91 -0.35
N GLY A 78 -2.59 -6.91 -0.72
CA GLY A 78 -2.44 -6.14 -1.96
C GLY A 78 -1.18 -5.29 -1.95
N LEU A 79 -0.71 -4.86 -0.77
CA LEU A 79 0.50 -4.05 -0.59
C LEU A 79 1.79 -4.87 -0.58
N PHE A 80 1.72 -6.22 -0.52
CA PHE A 80 2.91 -7.06 -0.57
C PHE A 80 3.71 -6.81 -1.86
N GLY A 81 4.98 -6.45 -1.69
CA GLY A 81 5.90 -6.13 -2.77
C GLY A 81 5.66 -4.78 -3.47
N TYR A 82 4.51 -4.12 -3.24
CA TYR A 82 4.14 -2.92 -3.97
C TYR A 82 5.11 -1.75 -3.72
N ARG A 83 5.68 -1.63 -2.51
CA ARG A 83 6.65 -0.57 -2.21
C ARG A 83 7.83 -0.52 -3.18
N SER A 84 8.35 -1.68 -3.60
CA SER A 84 9.48 -1.74 -4.54
C SER A 84 9.08 -1.35 -5.96
N GLU A 85 7.91 -1.82 -6.41
CA GLU A 85 7.32 -1.43 -7.71
C GLU A 85 7.02 0.07 -7.73
N PHE A 86 6.39 0.59 -6.68
CA PHE A 86 6.05 2.01 -6.52
C PHE A 86 7.28 2.92 -6.66
N LEU A 87 8.41 2.57 -6.02
CA LEU A 87 9.65 3.34 -6.15
C LEU A 87 10.18 3.34 -7.60
N THR A 88 9.94 2.27 -8.35
CA THR A 88 10.34 2.16 -9.76
C THR A 88 9.41 2.98 -10.65
N ASP A 89 8.09 2.81 -10.47
CA ASP A 89 7.05 3.52 -11.21
C ASP A 89 7.15 5.04 -11.03
N THR A 90 7.55 5.48 -9.84
CA THR A 90 7.67 6.91 -9.49
C THR A 90 9.09 7.46 -9.61
N ARG A 91 10.05 6.65 -10.08
CA ARG A 91 11.49 7.01 -10.15
C ARG A 91 12.06 7.52 -8.82
N GLY A 92 11.48 7.10 -7.70
CA GLY A 92 11.85 7.51 -6.35
C GLY A 92 11.28 8.86 -5.90
N GLU A 93 10.51 9.56 -6.73
CA GLU A 93 9.89 10.85 -6.40
C GLU A 93 8.62 10.69 -5.54
N GLY A 94 8.02 9.49 -5.57
CA GLY A 94 6.80 9.20 -4.83
C GLY A 94 7.03 8.92 -3.36
N ILE A 95 6.07 9.34 -2.54
CA ILE A 95 5.98 9.00 -1.11
C ILE A 95 4.80 8.07 -0.91
N LEU A 96 5.03 6.93 -0.27
CA LEU A 96 4.00 5.96 0.09
C LEU A 96 4.07 5.70 1.60
N HIS A 97 2.98 6.02 2.28
CA HIS A 97 2.72 5.61 3.66
C HIS A 97 1.51 4.69 3.69
N HIS A 98 1.50 3.73 4.60
CA HIS A 98 0.31 2.95 4.86
C HIS A 98 0.25 2.57 6.33
N GLN A 99 -0.98 2.40 6.82
CA GLN A 99 -1.24 1.98 8.18
C GLN A 99 -2.47 1.08 8.23
N PHE A 100 -2.53 0.20 9.22
CA PHE A 100 -3.71 -0.60 9.49
C PHE A 100 -4.95 0.30 9.68
N HIS A 101 -6.04 -0.05 8.99
CA HIS A 101 -7.29 0.71 9.04
C HIS A 101 -8.43 -0.09 9.68
N ALA A 102 -8.68 -1.30 9.19
CA ALA A 102 -9.80 -2.12 9.61
C ALA A 102 -9.57 -3.59 9.27
N TRP A 103 -10.51 -4.45 9.69
CA TRP A 103 -10.61 -5.85 9.30
C TRP A 103 -11.78 -6.08 8.36
#